data_AF-A0A445BJK6-F1
#
_entry.id   AF-A0A445BJK6-F1
#
_cell.length_a   1.000
_cell.length_b   1.000
_cell.length_c   1.000
_cell.angle_alpha   90.00
_cell.angle_beta   90.00
_cell.angle_gamma   90.00
#
_symmetry.space_group_name_H-M   'P 1'
#
loop_
_entity.id
_entity.type
_entity.pdbx_description
1 polymer ?
#
loop_
_entity_poly.entity_id
_entity_poly.type
_entity_poly.pdbx_seq_one_letter_code
_entity_poly.pdbx_strand_id
1 'polypeptide(L)'
;MQAEETIEHALLSCDWTRAVWFGSQAQCTPTKESVNSVGMWLQEIFKKCNQRGRIEANQMWSRIGITMWAIWKTRNEKVFHDREPDPKSTINYAKNLELEYFKATEKENNSTKESNRRRTVPIIWRAPPQNWLKLNTGAAFSNDTKSGSIAVAIRDCNGTLMGGTTSKIQTNSSILAEATAIREAIILIENLKLRMQLLNLTAFNLFKQSKKELHFGK
;
A
#
# COMPACT_ATOMS: atom_id res chain seq x y z
N MET A 1 -3.00 20.35 -25.02
CA MET A 1 -3.18 18.88 -25.01
C MET A 1 -3.00 18.40 -23.59
N GLN A 2 -4.07 17.92 -22.97
CA GLN A 2 -4.02 17.27 -21.66
C GLN A 2 -3.37 15.89 -21.88
N ALA A 3 -2.25 15.61 -21.22
CA ALA A 3 -1.62 14.30 -21.28
C ALA A 3 -2.53 13.25 -20.64
N GLU A 4 -2.47 12.01 -21.13
CA GLU A 4 -3.18 10.88 -20.52
C GLU A 4 -2.76 10.71 -19.06
N GLU A 5 -3.73 10.60 -18.15
CA GLU A 5 -3.46 10.51 -16.72
C GLU A 5 -2.99 9.10 -16.34
N THR A 6 -1.68 8.91 -16.30
CA THR A 6 -1.05 7.69 -15.78
C THR A 6 -0.84 7.77 -14.26
N ILE A 7 -0.53 6.64 -13.61
CA ILE A 7 -0.22 6.61 -12.17
C ILE A 7 1.03 7.45 -11.87
N GLU A 8 2.04 7.40 -12.75
CA GLU A 8 3.26 8.21 -12.69
C GLU A 8 2.94 9.71 -12.80
N HIS A 9 2.10 10.08 -13.77
CA HIS A 9 1.63 11.45 -13.92
C HIS A 9 0.87 11.91 -12.68
N ALA A 10 0.02 11.03 -12.15
CA ALA A 10 -0.83 11.35 -11.04
C ALA A 10 -0.04 11.56 -9.73
N LEU A 11 0.81 10.60 -9.41
CA LEU A 11 1.47 10.57 -8.11
C LEU A 11 2.81 11.30 -8.08
N LEU A 12 3.46 11.55 -9.22
CA LEU A 12 4.84 12.04 -9.22
C LEU A 12 5.09 13.23 -10.16
N SER A 13 4.61 13.22 -11.41
CA SER A 13 5.21 14.06 -12.46
C SER A 13 4.35 15.23 -13.00
N CYS A 14 3.06 15.34 -12.67
CA CYS A 14 2.30 16.55 -13.06
C CYS A 14 2.77 17.79 -12.27
N ASP A 15 2.58 18.98 -12.84
CA ASP A 15 3.10 20.22 -12.24
C ASP A 15 2.51 20.51 -10.86
N TRP A 16 1.22 20.24 -10.68
CA TRP A 16 0.57 20.34 -9.37
C TRP A 16 1.20 19.38 -8.34
N THR A 17 1.39 18.11 -8.71
CA THR A 17 1.97 17.09 -7.82
C THR A 17 3.42 17.43 -7.48
N ARG A 18 4.19 17.94 -8.44
CA ARG A 18 5.57 18.39 -8.23
C ARG A 18 5.64 19.56 -7.25
N ALA A 19 4.70 20.50 -7.29
CA ALA A 19 4.62 21.58 -6.32
C ALA A 19 4.38 21.05 -4.90
N VAL A 20 3.50 20.05 -4.74
CA VAL A 20 3.28 19.38 -3.44
C VAL A 20 4.55 18.70 -2.95
N TRP A 21 5.21 17.92 -3.81
CA TRP A 21 6.46 17.23 -3.46
C TRP A 21 7.56 18.20 -3.04
N PHE A 22 7.76 19.29 -3.79
CA PHE A 22 8.72 20.33 -3.49
C PHE A 22 8.48 20.99 -2.13
N GLY A 23 7.21 21.27 -1.78
CA GLY A 23 6.84 21.87 -0.50
C GLY A 23 6.69 20.89 0.66
N SER A 24 6.74 19.58 0.41
CA SER A 24 6.57 18.54 1.43
C SER A 24 7.80 18.39 2.34
N GLN A 25 7.59 17.88 3.55
CA GLN A 25 8.71 17.54 4.46
C GLN A 25 9.58 16.38 3.96
N ALA A 26 9.12 15.64 2.94
CA ALA A 26 9.91 14.61 2.28
C ALA A 26 11.02 15.20 1.39
N GLN A 27 10.88 16.48 0.98
CA GLN A 27 11.83 17.20 0.12
C GLN A 27 12.27 16.42 -1.13
N CYS A 28 11.38 15.55 -1.62
CA CYS A 28 11.59 14.83 -2.85
C CYS A 28 11.20 15.72 -4.02
N THR A 29 11.94 15.66 -5.13
CA THR A 29 11.65 16.44 -6.33
C THR A 29 11.60 15.52 -7.55
N PRO A 30 10.52 14.75 -7.73
CA PRO A 30 10.36 13.94 -8.93
C PRO A 30 10.31 14.87 -10.16
N THR A 31 11.14 14.58 -11.14
CA THR A 31 11.13 15.21 -12.46
C THR A 31 10.68 14.21 -13.52
N LYS A 32 10.23 14.70 -14.69
CA LYS A 32 9.78 13.84 -15.80
C LYS A 32 10.89 12.93 -16.30
N GLU A 33 12.14 13.35 -16.19
CA GLU A 33 13.34 12.60 -16.58
C GLU A 33 13.75 11.55 -15.52
N SER A 34 13.32 11.75 -14.27
CA SER A 34 13.66 10.85 -13.14
C SER A 34 12.59 9.80 -12.85
N VAL A 35 11.41 9.89 -13.47
CA VAL A 35 10.25 9.04 -13.19
C VAL A 35 9.84 8.28 -14.44
N ASN A 36 10.36 7.05 -14.57
CA ASN A 36 9.92 6.10 -15.59
C ASN A 36 8.81 5.16 -15.07
N SER A 37 8.77 4.95 -13.74
CA SER A 37 7.77 4.14 -13.05
C SER A 37 7.73 4.54 -11.58
N VAL A 38 6.53 4.56 -10.98
CA VAL A 38 6.39 4.78 -9.54
C VAL A 38 7.18 3.75 -8.73
N GLY A 39 7.17 2.48 -9.18
CA GLY A 39 7.88 1.40 -8.50
C GLY A 39 9.40 1.58 -8.52
N MET A 40 9.96 1.90 -9.68
CA MET A 40 11.40 2.18 -9.83
C MET A 40 11.82 3.40 -9.01
N TRP A 41 11.00 4.47 -9.04
CA TRP A 41 11.26 5.67 -8.25
C TRP A 41 11.28 5.36 -6.74
N LEU A 42 10.31 4.60 -6.24
CA LEU A 42 10.27 4.18 -4.83
C LEU A 42 11.49 3.33 -4.45
N GLN A 43 11.97 2.44 -5.34
CA GLN A 43 13.17 1.64 -5.10
C GLN A 43 14.44 2.50 -4.99
N GLU A 44 14.56 3.52 -5.84
CA GLU A 44 15.71 4.44 -5.78
C GLU A 44 15.69 5.30 -4.51
N ILE A 45 14.52 5.80 -4.12
CA ILE A 45 14.34 6.48 -2.84
C ILE A 45 14.63 5.52 -1.67
N PHE A 46 14.28 4.23 -1.79
CA PHE A 46 14.60 3.21 -0.78
C PHE A 46 16.08 3.04 -0.56
N LYS A 47 16.85 2.86 -1.65
CA LYS A 47 18.31 2.73 -1.56
C LYS A 47 18.93 3.94 -0.88
N LYS A 48 18.47 5.16 -1.23
CA LYS A 48 18.94 6.42 -0.61
C LYS A 48 18.58 6.52 0.88
N CYS A 49 17.38 6.10 1.27
CA CYS A 49 16.95 6.16 2.68
C CYS A 49 17.66 5.10 3.53
N ASN A 50 17.95 3.92 2.98
CA ASN A 50 18.57 2.82 3.71
C ASN A 50 20.07 3.02 4.00
N GLN A 51 20.68 4.06 3.42
CA GLN A 51 22.03 4.53 3.77
C GLN A 51 22.04 5.37 5.06
N ARG A 52 20.87 5.72 5.60
CA ARG A 52 20.71 6.52 6.82
C ARG A 52 20.47 5.63 8.05
N GLY A 53 20.53 6.22 9.25
CA GLY A 53 20.15 5.53 10.48
C GLY A 53 18.70 5.03 10.44
N ARG A 54 18.41 3.89 11.09
CA ARG A 54 17.08 3.23 11.04
C ARG A 54 15.91 4.15 11.40
N ILE A 55 16.09 5.04 12.37
CA ILE A 55 15.06 5.99 12.81
C ILE A 55 14.78 7.02 11.72
N GLU A 56 15.82 7.63 11.17
CA GLU A 56 15.71 8.62 10.09
C GLU A 56 15.12 8.01 8.82
N ALA A 57 15.51 6.78 8.48
CA ALA A 57 14.96 6.04 7.36
C ALA A 57 13.45 5.84 7.52
N ASN A 58 12.99 5.39 8.70
CA ASN A 58 11.57 5.21 8.99
C ASN A 58 10.77 6.52 8.94
N GLN A 59 11.33 7.62 9.45
CA GLN A 59 10.70 8.94 9.39
C GLN A 59 10.54 9.41 7.95
N MET A 60 11.60 9.28 7.14
CA MET A 60 11.57 9.64 5.73
C MET A 60 10.53 8.80 4.97
N TRP A 61 10.48 7.49 5.22
CA TRP A 61 9.47 6.61 4.63
C TRP A 61 8.05 7.00 4.97
N SER A 62 7.81 7.35 6.24
CA SER A 62 6.50 7.80 6.69
C SER A 62 6.09 9.08 5.95
N ARG A 63 7.01 10.04 5.80
CA ARG A 63 6.78 11.29 5.05
C ARG A 63 6.46 11.03 3.58
N ILE A 64 7.19 10.14 2.91
CA ILE A 64 6.94 9.77 1.51
C ILE A 64 5.55 9.15 1.37
N GLY A 65 5.21 8.17 2.23
CA GLY A 65 3.91 7.51 2.20
C GLY A 65 2.75 8.46 2.47
N ILE A 66 2.88 9.32 3.49
CA ILE A 66 1.88 10.35 3.83
C ILE A 66 1.70 11.35 2.69
N THR A 67 2.78 11.78 2.04
CA THR A 67 2.71 12.72 0.92
C THR A 67 2.01 12.09 -0.28
N MET A 68 2.34 10.84 -0.63
CA MET A 68 1.64 10.10 -1.70
C MET A 68 0.15 9.93 -1.40
N TRP A 69 -0.18 9.60 -0.15
CA TRP A 69 -1.57 9.47 0.29
C TRP A 69 -2.33 10.79 0.16
N ALA A 70 -1.74 11.90 0.63
CA ALA A 70 -2.33 13.22 0.53
C ALA A 70 -2.58 13.63 -0.93
N ILE A 71 -1.59 13.40 -1.81
CA ILE A 71 -1.72 13.63 -3.27
C ILE A 71 -2.90 12.83 -3.84
N TRP A 72 -2.93 11.52 -3.58
CA TRP A 72 -4.00 10.66 -4.07
C TRP A 72 -5.37 11.09 -3.55
N LYS A 73 -5.45 11.41 -2.25
CA LYS A 73 -6.71 11.82 -1.61
C LYS A 73 -7.23 13.13 -2.19
N THR A 74 -6.40 14.17 -2.31
CA THR A 74 -6.81 15.46 -2.88
C THR A 74 -7.29 15.30 -4.33
N ARG A 75 -6.61 14.48 -5.12
CA ARG A 75 -7.02 14.20 -6.51
C ARG A 75 -8.37 13.50 -6.58
N ASN A 76 -8.62 12.55 -5.69
CA ASN A 76 -9.93 11.91 -5.60
C ASN A 76 -11.02 12.89 -5.18
N GLU A 77 -10.74 13.88 -4.33
CA GLU A 77 -11.73 14.93 -4.02
C GLU A 77 -12.10 15.75 -5.27
N LYS A 78 -11.16 15.98 -6.20
CA LYS A 78 -11.48 16.58 -7.50
C LYS A 78 -12.37 15.66 -8.33
N VAL A 79 -12.06 14.36 -8.41
CA VAL A 79 -12.81 13.40 -9.24
C VAL A 79 -14.23 13.16 -8.72
N PHE A 80 -14.40 13.01 -7.40
CA PHE A 80 -15.66 12.60 -6.80
C PHE A 80 -16.52 13.76 -6.27
N HIS A 81 -15.90 14.90 -5.95
CA HIS A 81 -16.59 16.04 -5.34
C HIS A 81 -16.31 17.38 -6.06
N ASP A 82 -15.69 17.33 -7.24
CA ASP A 82 -15.35 18.48 -8.09
C ASP A 82 -14.56 19.59 -7.36
N ARG A 83 -13.80 19.23 -6.31
CA ARG A 83 -12.99 20.19 -5.56
C ARG A 83 -11.65 20.41 -6.23
N GLU A 84 -11.35 21.65 -6.60
CA GLU A 84 -10.06 22.00 -7.20
C GLU A 84 -8.90 21.70 -6.24
N PRO A 85 -7.85 20.99 -6.71
CA PRO A 85 -6.75 20.60 -5.86
C PRO A 85 -5.81 21.79 -5.62
N ASP A 86 -5.59 22.17 -4.36
CA ASP A 86 -4.63 23.21 -3.97
C ASP A 86 -3.35 22.57 -3.37
N PRO A 87 -2.15 22.86 -3.93
CA PRO A 87 -0.89 22.33 -3.41
C PRO A 87 -0.65 22.72 -1.95
N LYS A 88 -0.94 23.97 -1.58
CA LYS A 88 -0.64 24.49 -0.24
C LYS A 88 -1.47 23.77 0.83
N SER A 89 -2.77 23.62 0.58
CA SER A 89 -3.68 22.87 1.45
C SER A 89 -3.28 21.41 1.55
N THR A 90 -2.85 20.78 0.46
CA THR A 90 -2.39 19.38 0.45
C THR A 90 -1.11 19.20 1.26
N ILE A 91 -0.15 20.12 1.13
CA ILE A 91 1.08 20.14 1.94
C ILE A 91 0.75 20.28 3.42
N ASN A 92 -0.14 21.21 3.77
CA ASN A 92 -0.55 21.43 5.16
C ASN A 92 -1.28 20.21 5.73
N TYR A 93 -2.14 19.57 4.93
CA TYR A 93 -2.80 18.32 5.29
C TYR A 93 -1.79 17.19 5.56
N ALA A 94 -0.82 16.99 4.65
CA ALA A 94 0.24 16.01 4.83
C ALA A 94 1.06 16.26 6.11
N LYS A 95 1.39 17.53 6.39
CA LYS A 95 2.11 17.95 7.59
C LYS A 95 1.34 17.66 8.88
N ASN A 96 0.03 17.93 8.89
CA ASN A 96 -0.82 17.63 10.03
C ASN A 96 -0.94 16.11 10.25
N LEU A 97 -1.11 15.35 9.18
CA LEU A 97 -1.19 13.89 9.24
C LEU A 97 0.12 13.27 9.75
N GLU A 98 1.27 13.84 9.35
CA GLU A 98 2.59 13.47 9.89
C GLU A 98 2.70 13.74 11.39
N LEU A 99 2.26 14.91 11.85
CA LEU A 99 2.27 15.26 13.27
C LEU A 99 1.38 14.31 14.10
N GLU A 100 0.19 13.98 13.60
CA GLU A 100 -0.72 13.02 14.24
C GLU A 100 -0.11 11.62 14.29
N TYR A 101 0.49 11.17 13.19
CA TYR A 101 1.17 9.88 13.12
C TYR A 101 2.33 9.79 14.12
N PHE A 102 3.16 10.84 14.23
CA PHE A 102 4.24 10.86 15.21
C PHE A 102 3.73 10.84 16.65
N LYS A 103 2.69 11.63 16.97
CA LYS A 103 2.07 11.62 18.30
C LYS A 103 1.49 10.24 18.65
N ALA A 104 0.88 9.56 17.70
CA ALA A 104 0.32 8.22 17.91
C ALA A 104 1.42 7.18 18.15
N THR A 105 2.49 7.21 17.36
CA THR A 105 3.61 6.27 17.47
C THR A 105 4.47 6.50 18.72
N GLU A 106 4.63 7.73 19.18
CA GLU A 106 5.26 8.03 20.48
C GLU A 106 4.43 7.53 21.66
N LYS A 107 3.11 7.71 21.63
CA LYS A 107 2.20 7.18 22.66
C LYS A 107 2.24 5.66 22.73
N GLU A 108 2.31 4.97 21.60
CA GLU A 108 2.51 3.51 21.57
C GLU A 108 3.86 3.13 22.18
N ASN A 109 4.97 3.78 21.82
CA ASN A 109 6.29 3.49 22.40
C ASN A 109 6.35 3.72 23.91
N ASN A 110 5.65 4.73 24.44
CA ASN A 110 5.58 5.01 25.87
C ASN A 110 4.63 4.07 26.62
N SER A 111 3.47 3.74 26.06
CA SER A 111 2.53 2.75 26.65
C SER A 111 3.05 1.31 26.59
N THR A 112 3.97 1.00 25.68
CA THR A 112 4.69 -0.29 25.63
C THR A 112 5.66 -0.44 26.82
N LYS A 113 6.11 0.65 27.46
CA LYS A 113 6.96 0.58 28.66
C LYS A 113 6.18 0.22 29.93
N GLU A 114 4.90 0.58 30.02
CA GLU A 114 4.05 0.28 31.20
C GLU A 114 3.20 -0.99 31.06
N SER A 115 2.87 -1.44 29.84
CA SER A 115 1.94 -2.55 29.61
C SER A 115 2.62 -3.90 29.33
N ASN A 116 3.52 -4.33 30.22
CA ASN A 116 4.19 -5.63 30.09
C ASN A 116 3.29 -6.86 30.40
N ARG A 117 1.96 -6.78 30.26
CA ARG A 117 1.05 -7.89 30.65
C ARG A 117 0.00 -8.37 29.65
N ARG A 118 -0.18 -7.77 28.48
CA ARG A 118 -0.91 -8.41 27.37
C ARG A 118 -0.29 -7.99 26.04
N ARG A 119 0.72 -8.76 25.60
CA ARG A 119 1.27 -8.63 24.25
C ARG A 119 0.16 -8.95 23.24
N THR A 120 -0.54 -7.94 22.75
CA THR A 120 -1.07 -7.99 21.39
C THR A 120 0.16 -8.03 20.50
N VAL A 121 0.58 -9.24 20.11
CA VAL A 121 1.69 -9.42 19.18
C VAL A 121 1.31 -8.62 17.92
N PRO A 122 2.01 -7.54 17.57
CA PRO A 122 1.74 -6.84 16.33
C PRO A 122 1.85 -7.87 15.20
N ILE A 123 0.87 -7.89 14.29
CA ILE A 123 0.89 -8.78 13.13
C ILE A 123 1.96 -8.25 12.19
N ILE A 124 3.21 -8.49 12.53
CA ILE A 124 4.36 -8.18 11.70
C ILE A 124 4.34 -9.20 10.56
N TRP A 125 4.35 -8.71 9.32
CA TRP A 125 4.48 -9.57 8.16
C TRP A 125 5.75 -10.42 8.32
N ARG A 126 5.61 -11.74 8.21
CA ARG A 126 6.73 -12.68 8.21
C ARG A 126 6.88 -13.30 6.84
N ALA A 127 8.13 -13.39 6.39
CA ALA A 127 8.48 -14.17 5.22
C ALA A 127 8.08 -15.64 5.42
N PRO A 128 7.69 -16.34 4.35
CA PRO A 128 7.34 -17.75 4.43
C PRO A 128 8.58 -18.61 4.72
N PRO A 129 8.41 -19.87 5.15
CA PRO A 129 9.51 -20.81 5.30
C PRO A 129 10.31 -20.99 4.01
N GLN A 130 11.52 -21.53 4.13
CA GLN A 130 12.34 -21.87 2.96
C GLN A 130 11.59 -22.80 2.00
N ASN A 131 11.72 -22.57 0.70
CA ASN A 131 11.01 -23.29 -0.37
C ASN A 131 9.49 -23.04 -0.42
N TRP A 132 8.99 -22.00 0.25
CA TRP A 132 7.59 -21.56 0.15
C TRP A 132 7.44 -20.19 -0.51
N LEU A 133 6.32 -20.02 -1.20
CA LEU A 133 5.86 -18.73 -1.68
C LEU A 133 4.72 -18.22 -0.79
N LYS A 134 4.70 -16.91 -0.58
CA LYS A 134 3.61 -16.22 0.10
C LYS A 134 2.82 -15.38 -0.88
N LEU A 135 1.52 -15.60 -0.91
CA LEU A 135 0.59 -14.89 -1.79
C LEU A 135 -0.23 -13.95 -0.92
N ASN A 136 0.04 -12.66 -1.08
CA ASN A 136 -0.79 -11.62 -0.50
C ASN A 136 -1.82 -11.21 -1.56
N THR A 137 -3.08 -11.49 -1.29
CA THR A 137 -4.19 -11.09 -2.17
C THR A 137 -5.06 -10.05 -1.47
N GLY A 138 -5.54 -9.09 -2.25
CA GLY A 138 -6.45 -8.06 -1.79
C GLY A 138 -7.54 -7.84 -2.83
N ALA A 139 -8.74 -7.54 -2.36
CA ALA A 139 -9.84 -7.13 -3.22
C ALA A 139 -10.57 -5.95 -2.59
N ALA A 140 -11.07 -5.06 -3.44
CA ALA A 140 -12.00 -4.00 -3.08
C ALA A 140 -13.24 -4.14 -3.96
N PHE A 141 -14.41 -3.82 -3.40
CA PHE A 141 -15.69 -3.94 -4.08
C PHE A 141 -16.58 -2.74 -3.75
N SER A 142 -17.21 -2.17 -4.78
CA SER A 142 -18.22 -1.13 -4.68
C SER A 142 -19.59 -1.70 -5.07
N ASN A 143 -20.51 -1.71 -4.13
CA ASN A 143 -21.86 -2.23 -4.36
C ASN A 143 -22.69 -1.34 -5.31
N ASP A 144 -22.40 -0.04 -5.36
CA ASP A 144 -23.13 0.94 -6.16
C ASP A 144 -22.83 0.79 -7.65
N THR A 145 -21.58 0.51 -7.99
CA THR A 145 -21.10 0.39 -9.37
C THR A 145 -21.00 -1.06 -9.86
N LYS A 146 -21.26 -2.04 -8.98
CA LYS A 146 -21.03 -3.49 -9.22
C LYS A 146 -19.63 -3.79 -9.78
N SER A 147 -18.66 -2.98 -9.34
CA SER A 147 -17.28 -3.07 -9.78
C SER A 147 -16.35 -3.36 -8.61
N GLY A 148 -15.23 -4.00 -8.89
CA GLY A 148 -14.19 -4.27 -7.93
C GLY A 148 -12.80 -4.12 -8.52
N SER A 149 -11.82 -4.14 -7.65
CA SER A 149 -10.42 -4.25 -8.01
C SER A 149 -9.76 -5.34 -7.20
N ILE A 150 -8.78 -6.01 -7.80
CA ILE A 150 -8.00 -7.05 -7.17
C ILE A 150 -6.52 -6.70 -7.26
N ALA A 151 -5.76 -7.17 -6.29
CA ALA A 151 -4.31 -7.04 -6.24
C ALA A 151 -3.69 -8.32 -5.70
N VAL A 152 -2.57 -8.72 -6.29
CA VAL A 152 -1.80 -9.90 -5.92
C VAL A 152 -0.34 -9.52 -5.82
N ALA A 153 0.33 -9.97 -4.77
CA ALA A 153 1.79 -9.94 -4.65
C ALA A 153 2.30 -11.31 -4.18
N ILE A 154 3.30 -11.83 -4.91
CA ILE A 154 3.96 -13.11 -4.63
C ILE A 154 5.36 -12.81 -4.08
N ARG A 155 5.71 -13.38 -2.93
CA ARG A 155 7.04 -13.23 -2.31
C ARG A 155 7.69 -14.57 -1.99
N ASP A 156 9.01 -14.62 -2.09
CA ASP A 156 9.81 -15.79 -1.69
C ASP A 156 10.10 -15.81 -0.18
N CYS A 157 10.88 -16.81 0.28
CA CYS A 157 11.30 -16.97 1.66
C CYS A 157 12.26 -15.89 2.18
N ASN A 158 12.87 -15.10 1.29
CA ASN A 158 13.67 -13.92 1.65
C ASN A 158 12.79 -12.66 1.73
N GLY A 159 11.51 -12.77 1.37
CA GLY A 159 10.57 -11.65 1.24
C GLY A 159 10.74 -10.82 -0.03
N THR A 160 11.56 -11.28 -0.97
CA THR A 160 11.73 -10.71 -2.30
C THR A 160 10.43 -10.82 -3.08
N LEU A 161 10.02 -9.74 -3.74
CA LEU A 161 8.86 -9.75 -4.62
C LEU A 161 9.20 -10.50 -5.91
N MET A 162 8.54 -11.63 -6.13
CA MET A 162 8.73 -12.49 -7.31
C MET A 162 7.80 -12.09 -8.47
N GLY A 163 6.66 -11.49 -8.15
CA GLY A 163 5.69 -11.04 -9.12
C GLY A 163 4.45 -10.46 -8.46
N GLY A 164 3.64 -9.75 -9.24
CA GLY A 164 2.38 -9.22 -8.79
C GLY A 164 1.51 -8.78 -9.95
N THR A 165 0.21 -8.69 -9.72
CA THR A 165 -0.75 -8.19 -10.69
C THR A 165 -1.84 -7.39 -9.99
N THR A 166 -2.44 -6.46 -10.71
CA THR A 166 -3.65 -5.76 -10.31
C THR A 166 -4.63 -5.76 -11.47
N SER A 167 -5.92 -5.82 -11.19
CA SER A 167 -6.94 -5.82 -12.24
C SER A 167 -8.24 -5.23 -11.75
N LYS A 168 -8.96 -4.54 -12.63
CA LYS A 168 -10.36 -4.17 -12.40
C LYS A 168 -11.24 -5.34 -12.81
N ILE A 169 -12.25 -5.63 -12.02
CA ILE A 169 -13.19 -6.71 -12.25
C ILE A 169 -14.63 -6.19 -12.15
N GLN A 170 -15.53 -6.79 -12.90
CA GLN A 170 -16.97 -6.64 -12.68
C GLN A 170 -17.41 -7.77 -11.76
N THR A 171 -18.05 -7.45 -10.65
CA THR A 171 -18.47 -8.44 -9.66
C THR A 171 -19.63 -7.92 -8.85
N ASN A 172 -20.53 -8.81 -8.46
CA ASN A 172 -21.69 -8.47 -7.65
C ASN A 172 -21.45 -8.70 -6.15
N SER A 173 -20.26 -9.18 -5.77
CA SER A 173 -19.95 -9.55 -4.39
C SER A 173 -18.48 -9.36 -4.04
N SER A 174 -18.25 -8.89 -2.81
CA SER A 174 -16.90 -8.81 -2.21
C SER A 174 -16.24 -10.18 -2.10
N ILE A 175 -17.00 -11.24 -1.82
CA ILE A 175 -16.47 -12.60 -1.70
C ILE A 175 -16.00 -13.11 -3.07
N LEU A 176 -16.78 -12.84 -4.12
CA LEU A 176 -16.37 -13.17 -5.49
C LEU A 176 -15.13 -12.37 -5.91
N ALA A 177 -15.01 -11.12 -5.47
CA ALA A 177 -13.81 -10.32 -5.72
C ALA A 177 -12.57 -10.95 -5.08
N GLU A 178 -12.67 -11.42 -3.84
CA GLU A 178 -11.58 -12.12 -3.14
C GLU A 178 -11.23 -13.46 -3.77
N ALA A 179 -12.24 -14.26 -4.14
CA ALA A 179 -12.03 -15.51 -4.86
C ALA A 179 -11.33 -15.28 -6.20
N THR A 180 -11.69 -14.21 -6.91
CA THR A 180 -11.04 -13.81 -8.17
C THR A 180 -9.59 -13.41 -7.93
N ALA A 181 -9.30 -12.65 -6.87
CA ALA A 181 -7.92 -12.30 -6.52
C ALA A 181 -7.05 -13.54 -6.23
N ILE A 182 -7.61 -14.56 -5.56
CA ILE A 182 -6.92 -15.83 -5.32
C ILE A 182 -6.69 -16.59 -6.63
N ARG A 183 -7.71 -16.66 -7.50
CA ARG A 183 -7.60 -17.31 -8.81
C ARG A 183 -6.51 -16.68 -9.67
N GLU A 184 -6.47 -15.34 -9.75
CA GLU A 184 -5.42 -14.64 -10.49
C GLU A 184 -4.03 -14.87 -9.90
N ALA A 185 -3.93 -15.05 -8.58
CA ALA A 185 -2.66 -15.36 -7.94
C ALA A 185 -2.13 -16.74 -8.34
N ILE A 186 -2.99 -17.73 -8.52
CA ILE A 186 -2.63 -19.08 -8.99
C ILE A 186 -2.19 -19.03 -10.45
N ILE A 187 -2.96 -18.36 -11.31
CA ILE A 187 -2.62 -18.19 -12.73
C ILE A 187 -1.27 -17.49 -12.89
N LEU A 188 -1.01 -16.46 -12.09
CA LEU A 188 0.26 -15.74 -12.11
C LEU A 188 1.44 -16.65 -11.74
N ILE A 189 1.29 -17.56 -10.79
CA ILE A 189 2.33 -18.54 -10.42
C ILE A 189 2.64 -19.46 -11.59
N GLU A 190 1.60 -19.99 -12.25
CA GLU A 190 1.76 -20.88 -13.40
C GLU A 190 2.47 -20.18 -14.56
N ASN A 191 2.05 -18.95 -14.87
CA ASN A 191 2.64 -18.14 -15.94
C ASN A 191 4.12 -17.81 -15.67
N LEU A 192 4.47 -17.55 -14.41
CA LEU A 192 5.85 -17.29 -14.00
C LEU A 192 6.68 -18.57 -13.81
N LYS A 193 6.10 -19.76 -14.04
CA LYS A 193 6.74 -21.07 -13.87
C LYS A 193 7.41 -21.24 -12.49
N LEU A 194 6.86 -20.60 -11.46
CA LEU A 194 7.41 -20.65 -10.12
C LEU A 194 7.09 -22.02 -9.51
N ARG A 195 8.11 -22.88 -9.35
CA ARG A 195 7.98 -24.20 -8.72
C ARG A 195 8.47 -24.14 -7.27
N MET A 196 7.57 -24.17 -6.29
CA MET A 196 7.84 -24.32 -4.86
C MET A 196 6.57 -24.78 -4.12
N GLN A 197 6.69 -25.38 -2.93
CA GLN A 197 5.57 -26.00 -2.20
C GLN A 197 4.50 -24.94 -1.80
N LEU A 198 3.23 -25.24 -2.12
CA LEU A 198 1.99 -24.47 -1.87
C LEU A 198 1.76 -24.28 -0.35
N LEU A 199 1.20 -23.21 0.23
CA LEU A 199 0.68 -21.89 -0.18
C LEU A 199 0.30 -21.21 1.17
N ASN A 200 0.86 -20.06 1.56
CA ASN A 200 0.33 -19.31 2.71
C ASN A 200 -0.45 -18.10 2.21
N LEU A 201 -1.77 -18.25 2.09
CA LEU A 201 -2.69 -17.18 1.68
C LEU A 201 -2.99 -16.27 2.87
N THR A 202 -2.70 -14.98 2.73
CA THR A 202 -3.24 -13.98 3.64
C THR A 202 -4.35 -13.21 2.91
N ALA A 203 -5.55 -13.78 2.86
CA ALA A 203 -6.74 -13.05 2.45
C ALA A 203 -7.24 -12.22 3.64
N PHE A 204 -7.28 -10.88 3.47
CA PHE A 204 -7.50 -9.96 4.60
C PHE A 204 -8.92 -10.05 5.22
N ASN A 205 -9.95 -10.49 4.47
CA ASN A 205 -11.32 -10.57 5.00
C ASN A 205 -11.87 -12.00 5.16
N LEU A 206 -11.54 -12.96 4.29
CA LEU A 206 -11.97 -14.37 4.48
C LEU A 206 -11.56 -14.97 5.84
N PHE A 207 -10.42 -14.53 6.40
CA PHE A 207 -9.99 -14.96 7.74
C PHE A 207 -10.77 -14.31 8.89
N LYS A 208 -11.38 -13.13 8.69
CA LYS A 208 -12.25 -12.52 9.71
C LYS A 208 -13.62 -13.19 9.77
N GLN A 209 -14.12 -13.70 8.65
CA GLN A 209 -15.43 -14.34 8.58
C GLN A 209 -15.38 -15.78 9.11
N SER A 210 -14.34 -16.57 8.78
CA SER A 210 -14.15 -17.92 9.34
C SER A 210 -13.92 -17.95 10.84
N LYS A 211 -13.26 -16.93 11.42
CA LYS A 211 -13.11 -16.81 12.88
C LYS A 211 -14.40 -16.45 13.63
N LYS A 212 -15.40 -15.86 12.96
CA LYS A 212 -16.71 -15.59 13.58
C LYS A 212 -17.59 -16.84 13.63
N GLU A 213 -17.48 -17.74 12.66
CA GLU A 213 -18.27 -18.97 12.62
C GLU A 213 -17.73 -20.07 13.55
N LEU A 214 -16.45 -20.03 13.94
CA LEU A 214 -15.85 -20.98 14.89
C LEU A 214 -16.14 -20.65 16.38
N HIS A 215 -16.89 -19.59 16.68
CA HIS A 215 -17.26 -19.21 18.06
C HIS A 215 -18.72 -19.50 18.45
N PHE A 216 -19.50 -20.15 17.58
CA PHE A 216 -20.81 -20.73 17.94
C PHE A 216 -20.73 -22.25 17.89
N GLY A 217 -20.18 -22.82 18.95
CA GLY A 217 -19.99 -24.26 19.07
C GLY A 217 -19.38 -24.67 20.41
N LYS A 218 -19.99 -24.20 21.50
CA LYS A 218 -19.98 -24.84 22.81
C LYS A 218 -21.32 -24.58 23.49
#